data_AF-A0A2K3E6W1-F1
#
_entry.id   AF-A0A2K3E6W1-F1
#
_cell.length_a   1.000
_cell.length_b   1.000
_cell.length_c   1.000
_cell.angle_alpha   90.00
_cell.angle_beta   90.00
_cell.angle_gamma   90.00
#
_symmetry.space_group_name_H-M   'P 1'
#
loop_
_entity.id
_entity.type
_entity.pdbx_description
1 polymer ?
#
loop_
_entity_poly.entity_id
_entity_poly.type
_entity_poly.pdbx_seq_one_letter_code
_entity_poly.pdbx_strand_id
1 'polypeptide(L)'
;MWRTDPYADAAVYAASGGQAAALEWAATRRPAAVLSFECFDQCVTAAAQYGHGELLERLLRRQESDVDIYAGARSAFFQAQFATHRVLELAALHCPAPTLRRLFVDWVPSGLVKWPTRCSLGWLVARAIVSPRADWEEKADFLAAQLQGAVPAEGFELTAEDEVTSQWIGTAIWNDKAGWGAVTQPELGKRHARLVGLAAYGVRPSNWHEELAQVLAISGNASALRELLDVWVQPVGSTWKSTVPGHAACSGHVPTMELLRERLGSHAFKLDDALAAARLFYGTAGLRYLAELKGLSAADTPRRGTAVTWNAVFSEAARCGADVELLRLLHERRGAAVDLKAVEEGGSVEAAEWAAGALLQAAVAGQAVAPTPEQVEAVAIAGHLATAVSITE
;
A
#
# COMPACT_ATOMS: atom_id res chain seq x y z
N MET A 1 -11.90 17.19 -21.63
CA MET A 1 -11.34 17.96 -20.51
C MET A 1 -12.43 18.91 -20.02
N TRP A 2 -13.30 18.45 -19.12
CA TRP A 2 -14.35 19.28 -18.55
C TRP A 2 -13.67 20.30 -17.63
N ARG A 3 -13.83 21.61 -17.89
CA ARG A 3 -13.34 22.64 -16.96
C ARG A 3 -14.15 22.52 -15.68
N THR A 4 -13.48 22.18 -14.58
CA THR A 4 -14.04 22.31 -13.24
C THR A 4 -14.37 23.79 -13.00
N ASP A 5 -15.52 24.04 -12.35
CA ASP A 5 -15.91 25.40 -11.97
C ASP A 5 -14.91 25.91 -10.91
N PRO A 6 -14.25 27.07 -11.11
CA PRO A 6 -13.21 27.55 -10.21
C PRO A 6 -13.72 27.79 -8.78
N TYR A 7 -15.02 28.01 -8.58
CA TYR A 7 -15.61 28.14 -7.25
C TYR A 7 -15.80 26.79 -6.56
N ALA A 8 -16.03 25.71 -7.32
CA ALA A 8 -16.07 24.35 -6.77
C ALA A 8 -14.67 23.93 -6.30
N ASP A 9 -13.65 24.17 -7.12
CA ASP A 9 -12.25 23.92 -6.74
C ASP A 9 -11.86 24.74 -5.49
N ALA A 10 -12.19 26.04 -5.48
CA ALA A 10 -11.95 26.90 -4.32
C ALA A 10 -12.65 26.41 -3.05
N ALA A 11 -13.88 25.88 -3.15
CA ALA A 11 -14.60 25.32 -2.01
C ALA A 11 -13.89 24.07 -1.45
N VAL A 12 -13.41 23.18 -2.32
CA VAL A 12 -12.67 21.97 -1.91
C VAL A 12 -11.31 22.33 -1.28
N TYR A 13 -10.60 23.32 -1.83
CA TYR A 13 -9.36 23.83 -1.22
C TYR A 13 -9.63 24.50 0.13
N ALA A 14 -10.70 25.29 0.24
CA ALA A 14 -11.13 25.89 1.51
C ALA A 14 -11.46 24.79 2.55
N ALA A 15 -12.17 23.74 2.15
CA ALA A 15 -12.45 22.59 3.00
C ALA A 15 -11.17 21.87 3.46
N SER A 16 -10.23 21.66 2.53
CA SER A 16 -8.92 21.05 2.81
C SER A 16 -8.07 21.87 3.77
N GLY A 17 -8.22 23.20 3.73
CA GLY A 17 -7.54 24.14 4.62
C GLY A 17 -8.29 24.48 5.91
N GLY A 18 -9.48 23.90 6.14
CA GLY A 18 -10.31 24.21 7.32
C GLY A 18 -10.92 25.62 7.30
N GLN A 19 -10.95 26.28 6.15
CA GLN A 19 -11.36 27.68 6.00
C GLN A 19 -12.87 27.83 5.78
N ALA A 20 -13.65 27.71 6.86
CA ALA A 20 -15.11 27.78 6.81
C ALA A 20 -15.64 29.06 6.10
N ALA A 21 -15.04 30.22 6.37
CA ALA A 21 -15.45 31.49 5.77
C ALA A 21 -15.22 31.55 4.25
N ALA A 22 -14.12 30.96 3.76
CA ALA A 22 -13.84 30.90 2.33
C ALA A 22 -14.81 29.95 1.60
N LEU A 23 -15.19 28.85 2.27
CA LEU A 23 -16.18 27.90 1.76
C LEU A 23 -17.57 28.55 1.67
N GLU A 24 -17.99 29.28 2.70
CA GLU A 24 -19.25 30.04 2.70
C GLU A 24 -19.27 31.15 1.63
N TRP A 25 -18.14 31.85 1.47
CA TRP A 25 -17.97 32.84 0.40
C TRP A 25 -18.16 32.21 -0.99
N ALA A 26 -17.55 31.05 -1.25
CA ALA A 26 -17.70 30.34 -2.53
C ALA A 26 -19.14 29.88 -2.76
N ALA A 27 -19.77 29.30 -1.74
CA ALA A 27 -21.18 28.85 -1.79
C ALA A 27 -22.14 30.02 -2.06
N THR A 28 -21.88 31.20 -1.51
CA THR A 28 -22.70 32.41 -1.74
C THR A 28 -22.56 32.93 -3.17
N ARG A 29 -21.36 32.82 -3.77
CA ARG A 29 -21.09 33.33 -5.13
C ARG A 29 -21.56 32.40 -6.23
N ARG A 30 -21.45 31.08 -6.03
CA ARG A 30 -21.86 30.05 -7.00
C ARG A 30 -22.52 28.86 -6.29
N PRO A 31 -23.76 29.04 -5.79
CA PRO A 31 -24.45 27.99 -5.05
C PRO A 31 -24.65 26.72 -5.88
N ALA A 32 -25.02 26.82 -7.15
CA ALA A 32 -25.25 25.63 -7.99
C ALA A 32 -24.00 24.76 -8.19
N ALA A 33 -22.80 25.35 -8.19
CA ALA A 33 -21.55 24.60 -8.35
C ALA A 33 -21.14 23.94 -7.03
N VAL A 34 -21.15 24.70 -5.93
CA VAL A 34 -20.68 24.27 -4.60
C VAL A 34 -21.67 23.34 -3.90
N LEU A 35 -22.97 23.50 -4.16
CA LEU A 35 -24.04 22.68 -3.60
C LEU A 35 -24.42 21.49 -4.50
N SER A 36 -23.63 21.23 -5.55
CA SER A 36 -23.71 19.96 -6.24
C SER A 36 -23.32 18.83 -5.26
N PHE A 37 -23.95 17.66 -5.41
CA PHE A 37 -23.61 16.49 -4.60
C PHE A 37 -22.11 16.18 -4.64
N GLU A 38 -21.51 16.22 -5.84
CA GLU A 38 -20.09 15.91 -6.05
C GLU A 38 -19.16 16.90 -5.34
N CYS A 39 -19.40 18.20 -5.46
CA CYS A 39 -18.57 19.20 -4.77
C CYS A 39 -18.75 19.13 -3.25
N PHE A 40 -19.99 18.93 -2.78
CA PHE A 40 -20.27 18.80 -1.36
C PHE A 40 -19.61 17.55 -0.75
N ASP A 41 -19.70 16.40 -1.43
CA ASP A 41 -19.03 15.16 -1.02
C ASP A 41 -17.50 15.34 -0.96
N GLN A 42 -16.91 16.01 -1.96
CA GLN A 42 -15.48 16.34 -1.96
C GLN A 42 -15.10 17.28 -0.80
N CYS A 43 -15.92 18.30 -0.50
CA CYS A 43 -15.68 19.21 0.63
C CYS A 43 -15.74 18.48 1.98
N VAL A 44 -16.76 17.63 2.19
CA VAL A 44 -16.91 16.84 3.42
C VAL A 44 -15.75 15.85 3.57
N THR A 45 -15.40 15.14 2.49
CA THR A 45 -14.28 14.20 2.45
C THR A 45 -12.96 14.90 2.75
N ALA A 46 -12.70 16.07 2.14
CA ALA A 46 -11.51 16.86 2.40
C ALA A 46 -11.44 17.34 3.86
N ALA A 47 -12.53 17.90 4.40
CA ALA A 47 -12.58 18.35 5.79
C ALA A 47 -12.29 17.19 6.77
N ALA A 48 -12.82 15.99 6.50
CA ALA A 48 -12.54 14.80 7.30
C ALA A 48 -11.09 14.32 7.14
N GLN A 49 -10.58 14.22 5.91
CA GLN A 49 -9.22 13.75 5.61
C GLN A 49 -8.13 14.62 6.23
N TYR A 50 -8.33 15.93 6.28
CA TYR A 50 -7.37 16.85 6.90
C TYR A 50 -7.69 17.14 8.38
N GLY A 51 -8.67 16.44 8.97
CA GLY A 51 -8.94 16.48 10.40
C GLY A 51 -9.63 17.74 10.90
N HIS A 52 -10.29 18.50 10.02
CA HIS A 52 -11.00 19.75 10.35
C HIS A 52 -12.37 19.45 10.98
N GLY A 53 -12.35 18.89 12.19
CA GLY A 53 -13.55 18.37 12.86
C GLY A 53 -14.68 19.40 13.04
N GLU A 54 -14.36 20.65 13.38
CA GLU A 54 -15.36 21.71 13.52
C GLU A 54 -16.02 22.07 12.18
N LEU A 55 -15.23 22.15 11.11
CA LEU A 55 -15.75 22.42 9.76
C LEU A 55 -16.60 21.24 9.27
N LEU A 56 -16.11 20.02 9.48
CA LEU A 56 -16.83 18.79 9.15
C LEU A 56 -18.19 18.75 9.85
N GLU A 57 -18.21 19.01 11.16
CA GLU A 57 -19.45 19.09 11.93
C GLU A 57 -20.37 20.20 11.43
N ARG A 58 -19.85 21.38 11.06
CA ARG A 58 -20.66 22.46 10.48
C ARG A 58 -21.31 22.06 9.15
N LEU A 59 -20.56 21.42 8.25
CA LEU A 59 -21.08 20.96 6.96
C LEU A 59 -22.20 19.93 7.15
N LEU A 60 -22.06 19.07 8.16
CA LEU A 60 -22.95 17.94 8.43
C LEU A 60 -24.06 18.24 9.44
N ARG A 61 -23.99 19.37 10.15
CA ARG A 61 -24.95 19.74 11.20
C ARG A 61 -26.35 19.84 10.61
N ARG A 62 -27.29 19.11 11.18
CA ARG A 62 -28.73 19.30 10.93
C ARG A 62 -29.18 20.52 11.76
N GLN A 63 -29.33 21.70 11.15
CA GLN A 63 -30.01 22.82 11.81
C GLN A 63 -31.46 22.96 11.34
N GLU A 64 -32.32 23.36 12.28
CA GLU A 64 -33.73 23.71 12.09
C GLU A 64 -33.93 25.21 11.74
N SER A 65 -32.90 25.93 11.31
CA SER A 65 -33.00 27.36 10.99
C SER A 65 -33.30 27.64 9.52
N ASP A 66 -34.13 28.66 9.26
CA ASP A 66 -34.75 29.02 7.97
C ASP A 66 -33.82 29.31 6.77
N VAL A 67 -32.48 29.31 6.92
CA VAL A 67 -31.55 29.54 5.79
C VAL A 67 -30.33 28.61 5.89
N ASP A 68 -30.55 27.32 5.68
CA ASP A 68 -29.47 26.33 5.53
C ASP A 68 -29.09 26.17 4.05
N ILE A 69 -28.00 26.82 3.65
CA ILE A 69 -27.51 26.81 2.27
C ILE A 69 -27.10 25.40 1.79
N TYR A 70 -26.84 24.44 2.69
CA TYR A 70 -26.40 23.09 2.32
C TYR A 70 -27.52 22.05 2.31
N ALA A 71 -28.76 22.42 2.68
CA ALA A 71 -29.84 21.45 2.94
C ALA A 71 -30.07 20.45 1.79
N GLY A 72 -30.09 20.93 0.54
CA GLY A 72 -30.28 20.08 -0.64
C GLY A 72 -29.11 19.11 -0.89
N ALA A 73 -27.88 19.62 -0.87
CA ALA A 73 -26.66 18.83 -1.06
C ALA A 73 -26.50 17.79 0.07
N ARG A 74 -26.79 18.19 1.31
CA ARG A 74 -26.71 17.34 2.49
C ARG A 74 -27.75 16.22 2.47
N SER A 75 -28.96 16.50 1.99
CA SER A 75 -29.99 15.47 1.80
C SER A 75 -29.53 14.41 0.79
N ALA A 76 -29.00 14.84 -0.36
CA ALA A 76 -28.42 13.94 -1.35
C ALA A 76 -27.22 13.14 -0.79
N PHE A 77 -26.37 13.80 0.00
CA PHE A 77 -25.24 13.18 0.70
C PHE A 77 -25.70 12.04 1.63
N PHE A 78 -26.69 12.29 2.48
CA PHE A 78 -27.20 11.27 3.41
C PHE A 78 -27.97 10.13 2.73
N GLN A 79 -28.51 10.35 1.53
CA GLN A 79 -29.07 9.28 0.70
C GLN A 79 -27.97 8.37 0.12
N ALA A 80 -26.77 8.90 -0.10
CA ALA A 80 -25.61 8.15 -0.55
C ALA A 80 -24.89 7.45 0.61
N GLN A 81 -25.39 6.28 1.02
CA GLN A 81 -24.89 5.48 2.15
C GLN A 81 -23.37 5.18 2.13
N PHE A 82 -22.75 5.14 0.95
CA PHE A 82 -21.29 4.96 0.84
C PHE A 82 -20.50 6.16 1.36
N ALA A 83 -21.03 7.37 1.15
CA ALA A 83 -20.38 8.61 1.53
C ALA A 83 -20.32 8.78 3.07
N THR A 84 -21.38 8.36 3.78
CA THR A 84 -21.41 8.41 5.25
C THR A 84 -20.42 7.44 5.89
N HIS A 85 -20.26 6.23 5.34
CA HIS A 85 -19.25 5.27 5.81
C HIS A 85 -17.82 5.80 5.61
N ARG A 86 -17.55 6.38 4.43
CA ARG A 86 -16.23 6.96 4.11
C ARG A 86 -15.86 8.11 5.05
N VAL A 87 -16.83 8.94 5.43
CA VAL A 87 -16.58 10.03 6.40
C VAL A 87 -16.25 9.51 7.79
N LEU A 88 -16.95 8.48 8.28
CA LEU A 88 -16.60 7.86 9.58
C LEU A 88 -15.21 7.24 9.55
N GLU A 89 -14.82 6.63 8.42
CA GLU A 89 -13.46 6.10 8.23
C GLU A 89 -12.40 7.20 8.34
N LEU A 90 -12.59 8.31 7.61
CA LEU A 90 -11.68 9.44 7.64
C LEU A 90 -11.68 10.13 9.00
N ALA A 91 -12.83 10.22 9.68
CA ALA A 91 -12.92 10.76 11.02
C ALA A 91 -12.16 9.88 12.04
N ALA A 92 -12.24 8.55 11.92
CA ALA A 92 -11.47 7.64 12.75
C ALA A 92 -9.97 7.86 12.56
N LEU A 93 -9.52 8.06 11.33
CA LEU A 93 -8.11 8.26 11.02
C LEU A 93 -7.59 9.67 11.37
N HIS A 94 -8.31 10.73 11.02
CA HIS A 94 -7.75 12.09 10.95
C HIS A 94 -8.44 13.13 11.84
N CYS A 95 -9.68 12.90 12.24
CA CYS A 95 -10.40 13.83 13.11
C CYS A 95 -10.09 13.58 14.60
N PRO A 96 -10.29 14.61 15.45
CA PRO A 96 -10.25 14.46 16.90
C PRO A 96 -11.29 13.46 17.43
N ALA A 97 -10.99 12.80 18.54
CA ALA A 97 -11.88 11.83 19.19
C ALA A 97 -13.28 12.39 19.50
N PRO A 98 -13.45 13.63 20.00
CA PRO A 98 -14.78 14.20 20.23
C PRO A 98 -15.63 14.30 18.96
N THR A 99 -15.00 14.64 17.82
CA THR A 99 -15.70 14.72 16.52
C THR A 99 -16.15 13.35 16.05
N LEU A 100 -15.26 12.35 16.10
CA LEU A 100 -15.62 10.97 15.77
C LEU A 100 -16.78 10.47 16.62
N ARG A 101 -16.73 10.69 17.94
CA ARG A 101 -17.78 10.26 18.88
C ARG A 101 -19.14 10.88 18.52
N ARG A 102 -19.18 12.20 18.28
CA ARG A 102 -20.42 12.90 17.89
C ARG A 102 -21.00 12.33 16.59
N LEU A 103 -20.18 12.25 15.54
CA LEU A 103 -20.62 11.71 14.25
C LEU A 103 -21.12 10.27 14.40
N PHE A 104 -20.42 9.43 15.16
CA PHE A 104 -20.83 8.04 15.38
C PHE A 104 -22.17 7.95 16.12
N VAL A 105 -22.33 8.67 17.23
CA VAL A 105 -23.55 8.67 18.05
C VAL A 105 -24.74 9.26 17.30
N ASP A 106 -24.52 10.24 16.42
CA ASP A 106 -25.60 10.85 15.65
C ASP A 106 -26.03 9.98 14.46
N TRP A 107 -25.08 9.31 13.79
CA TRP A 107 -25.32 8.68 12.49
C TRP A 107 -25.65 7.19 12.56
N VAL A 108 -25.05 6.48 13.52
CA VAL A 108 -25.26 5.03 13.63
C VAL A 108 -26.69 4.71 14.11
N PRO A 109 -27.21 5.30 15.20
CA PRO A 109 -28.58 5.05 15.65
C PRO A 109 -29.65 5.58 14.70
N SER A 110 -29.35 6.61 13.90
CA SER A 110 -30.29 7.20 12.95
C SER A 110 -30.45 6.39 11.66
N GLY A 111 -29.70 5.29 11.49
CA GLY A 111 -29.75 4.44 10.29
C GLY A 111 -29.17 5.08 9.03
N LEU A 112 -28.51 6.24 9.15
CA LEU A 112 -27.80 6.92 8.05
C LEU A 112 -26.59 6.12 7.58
N VAL A 113 -26.04 5.34 8.49
CA VAL A 113 -25.13 4.26 8.20
C VAL A 113 -25.93 2.99 8.45
N LYS A 114 -26.26 2.23 7.39
CA LYS A 114 -26.75 0.86 7.58
C LYS A 114 -25.72 0.17 8.46
N TRP A 115 -26.17 -0.27 9.64
CA TRP A 115 -25.36 -0.77 10.76
C TRP A 115 -23.92 -1.10 10.37
N PRO A 116 -22.91 -0.50 11.04
CA PRO A 116 -21.58 -1.01 10.87
C PRO A 116 -21.62 -2.43 11.45
N THR A 117 -21.65 -3.42 10.56
CA THR A 117 -21.48 -4.83 10.91
C THR A 117 -20.25 -4.96 11.81
N ARG A 118 -20.11 -6.05 12.57
CA ARG A 118 -18.88 -6.26 13.36
C ARG A 118 -17.62 -6.08 12.49
N CYS A 119 -17.72 -6.40 11.20
CA CYS A 119 -16.72 -6.14 10.18
C CYS A 119 -16.41 -4.65 9.94
N SER A 120 -17.43 -3.82 9.71
CA SER A 120 -17.27 -2.37 9.53
C SER A 120 -16.74 -1.69 10.80
N LEU A 121 -17.14 -2.16 11.99
CA LEU A 121 -16.56 -1.68 13.25
C LEU A 121 -15.10 -2.10 13.41
N GLY A 122 -14.76 -3.35 13.10
CA GLY A 122 -13.37 -3.83 13.09
C GLY A 122 -12.49 -3.00 12.14
N TRP A 123 -13.00 -2.66 10.96
CA TRP A 123 -12.35 -1.72 10.05
C TRP A 123 -12.11 -0.36 10.72
N LEU A 124 -13.15 0.29 11.25
CA LEU A 124 -13.02 1.60 11.89
C LEU A 124 -12.04 1.59 13.07
N VAL A 125 -12.04 0.52 13.88
CA VAL A 125 -11.08 0.32 14.96
C VAL A 125 -9.65 0.28 14.42
N ALA A 126 -9.39 -0.49 13.36
CA ALA A 126 -8.06 -0.54 12.74
C ALA A 126 -7.62 0.84 12.20
N ARG A 127 -8.54 1.62 11.62
CA ARG A 127 -8.28 3.01 11.17
C ARG A 127 -8.00 3.96 12.34
N ALA A 128 -8.70 3.79 13.46
CA ALA A 128 -8.45 4.58 14.67
C ALA A 128 -7.09 4.24 15.30
N ILE A 129 -6.72 2.96 15.36
CA ILE A 129 -5.44 2.50 15.92
C ILE A 129 -4.25 3.07 15.13
N VAL A 130 -4.34 3.11 13.80
CA VAL A 130 -3.25 3.65 12.97
C VAL A 130 -3.20 5.18 12.92
N SER A 131 -4.21 5.87 13.46
CA SER A 131 -4.31 7.33 13.42
C SER A 131 -3.00 8.03 13.82
N PRO A 132 -2.57 9.05 13.06
CA PRO A 132 -1.39 9.84 13.41
C PRO A 132 -1.65 10.84 14.54
N ARG A 133 -2.88 10.94 15.05
CA ARG A 133 -3.23 11.90 16.11
C ARG A 133 -2.84 11.37 17.49
N ALA A 134 -2.59 12.28 18.43
CA ALA A 134 -2.27 11.92 19.81
C ALA A 134 -3.44 11.23 20.56
N ASP A 135 -4.68 11.46 20.15
CA ASP A 135 -5.90 10.88 20.75
C ASP A 135 -6.32 9.55 20.11
N TRP A 136 -5.42 8.88 19.38
CA TRP A 136 -5.69 7.63 18.69
C TRP A 136 -6.18 6.51 19.63
N GLU A 137 -5.60 6.44 20.84
CA GLU A 137 -5.98 5.45 21.87
C GLU A 137 -7.44 5.62 22.28
N GLU A 138 -7.85 6.86 22.56
CA GLU A 138 -9.23 7.20 22.94
C GLU A 138 -10.22 6.79 21.84
N LYS A 139 -9.87 7.02 20.57
CA LYS A 139 -10.70 6.65 19.42
C LYS A 139 -10.83 5.14 19.29
N ALA A 140 -9.71 4.42 19.40
CA ALA A 140 -9.67 2.97 19.30
C ALA A 140 -10.50 2.32 20.41
N ASP A 141 -10.32 2.76 21.65
CA ASP A 141 -11.02 2.21 22.82
C ASP A 141 -12.53 2.50 22.75
N PHE A 142 -12.92 3.70 22.33
CA PHE A 142 -14.34 4.04 22.10
C PHE A 142 -15.00 3.12 21.07
N LEU A 143 -14.37 2.94 19.91
CA LEU A 143 -14.91 2.11 18.83
C LEU A 143 -14.90 0.62 19.20
N ALA A 144 -13.86 0.15 19.89
CA ALA A 144 -13.76 -1.24 20.35
C ALA A 144 -14.88 -1.56 21.35
N ALA A 145 -15.23 -0.64 22.25
CA ALA A 145 -16.36 -0.83 23.16
C ALA A 145 -17.70 -1.03 22.42
N GLN A 146 -17.85 -0.46 21.22
CA GLN A 146 -19.07 -0.64 20.41
C GLN A 146 -19.21 -2.07 19.85
N LEU A 147 -18.12 -2.84 19.78
CA LEU A 147 -18.16 -4.23 19.32
C LEU A 147 -18.97 -5.14 20.26
N GLN A 148 -19.08 -4.81 21.56
CA GLN A 148 -19.86 -5.62 22.53
C GLN A 148 -21.37 -5.55 22.29
N GLY A 149 -21.86 -4.46 21.71
CA GLY A 149 -23.27 -4.22 21.42
C GLY A 149 -23.66 -4.38 19.96
N ALA A 150 -22.72 -4.75 19.10
CA ALA A 150 -22.94 -4.88 17.66
C ALA A 150 -23.74 -6.16 17.34
N VAL A 151 -24.86 -5.98 16.63
CA VAL A 151 -25.68 -7.09 16.14
C VAL A 151 -24.94 -7.77 14.98
N PRO A 152 -24.98 -9.11 14.87
CA PRO A 152 -24.42 -9.83 13.73
C PRO A 152 -24.98 -9.32 12.40
N ALA A 153 -24.15 -9.29 11.36
CA ALA A 153 -24.61 -9.02 10.00
C ALA A 153 -25.71 -10.02 9.59
N GLU A 154 -26.82 -9.53 9.03
CA GLU A 154 -27.92 -10.39 8.56
C GLU A 154 -27.39 -11.48 7.60
N GLY A 155 -27.71 -12.74 7.90
CA GLY A 155 -27.34 -13.89 7.08
C GLY A 155 -25.98 -14.55 7.40
N PHE A 156 -25.26 -14.11 8.44
CA PHE A 156 -24.03 -14.76 8.89
C PHE A 156 -24.25 -15.55 10.19
N GLU A 157 -23.77 -16.80 10.23
CA GLU A 157 -23.58 -17.51 11.50
C GLU A 157 -22.46 -16.83 12.29
N LEU A 158 -22.65 -16.63 13.60
CA LEU A 158 -21.74 -15.92 14.51
C LEU A 158 -20.26 -16.35 14.39
N THR A 159 -20.00 -17.63 14.10
CA THR A 159 -18.65 -18.18 13.95
C THR A 159 -17.95 -17.81 12.64
N ALA A 160 -18.70 -17.53 11.58
CA ALA A 160 -18.15 -17.06 10.29
C ALA A 160 -17.88 -15.55 10.32
N GLU A 161 -18.64 -14.79 11.10
CA GLU A 161 -18.52 -13.33 11.18
C GLU A 161 -17.23 -12.86 11.89
N ASP A 162 -16.74 -13.61 12.86
CA ASP A 162 -15.48 -13.29 13.56
C ASP A 162 -14.27 -13.37 12.60
N GLU A 163 -14.26 -14.36 11.70
CA GLU A 163 -13.22 -14.54 10.68
C GLU A 163 -13.27 -13.41 9.63
N VAL A 164 -14.48 -13.08 9.17
CA VAL A 164 -14.70 -11.97 8.23
C VAL A 164 -14.28 -10.64 8.87
N THR A 165 -14.66 -10.37 10.13
CA THR A 165 -14.27 -9.14 10.84
C THR A 165 -12.74 -8.97 10.89
N SER A 166 -12.05 -10.07 11.16
CA SER A 166 -10.59 -10.11 11.22
C SER A 166 -9.94 -9.90 9.84
N GLN A 167 -10.55 -10.42 8.76
CA GLN A 167 -10.15 -10.14 7.37
C GLN A 167 -10.31 -8.65 7.02
N TRP A 168 -11.38 -8.00 7.48
CA TRP A 168 -11.57 -6.56 7.27
C TRP A 168 -10.53 -5.73 8.03
N ILE A 169 -10.12 -6.14 9.23
CA ILE A 169 -8.98 -5.53 9.94
C ILE A 169 -7.70 -5.65 9.10
N GLY A 170 -7.39 -6.85 8.59
CA GLY A 170 -6.24 -7.06 7.71
C GLY A 170 -6.28 -6.16 6.47
N THR A 171 -7.45 -6.03 5.85
CA THR A 171 -7.65 -5.15 4.68
C THR A 171 -7.49 -3.66 5.04
N ALA A 172 -7.97 -3.24 6.23
CA ALA A 172 -7.77 -1.88 6.72
C ALA A 172 -6.29 -1.57 6.95
N ILE A 173 -5.53 -2.53 7.47
CA ILE A 173 -4.07 -2.44 7.65
C ILE A 173 -3.38 -2.27 6.29
N TRP A 174 -3.71 -3.12 5.32
CA TRP A 174 -3.16 -3.06 3.97
C TRP A 174 -3.44 -1.72 3.28
N ASN A 175 -4.68 -1.22 3.40
CA ASN A 175 -5.09 0.04 2.78
C ASN A 175 -4.39 1.26 3.38
N ASP A 176 -3.91 1.18 4.63
CA ASP A 176 -3.13 2.25 5.26
C ASP A 176 -1.67 1.87 5.50
N LYS A 177 -1.06 1.25 4.48
CA LYS A 177 0.36 0.88 4.50
C LYS A 177 1.29 2.02 4.90
N ALA A 178 0.97 3.25 4.52
CA ALA A 178 1.76 4.44 4.83
C ALA A 178 1.64 4.81 6.31
N GLY A 179 0.43 4.82 6.87
CA GLY A 179 0.20 5.09 8.28
C GLY A 179 0.86 4.05 9.18
N TRP A 180 0.69 2.77 8.87
CA TRP A 180 1.31 1.67 9.63
C TRP A 180 2.84 1.66 9.50
N GLY A 181 3.36 1.94 8.30
CA GLY A 181 4.79 2.05 8.07
C GLY A 181 5.45 3.21 8.82
N ALA A 182 4.72 4.30 9.06
CA ALA A 182 5.21 5.46 9.79
C ALA A 182 5.20 5.30 11.32
N VAL A 183 4.65 4.20 11.86
CA VAL A 183 4.59 3.98 13.31
C VAL A 183 5.98 3.68 13.86
N THR A 184 6.48 4.56 14.72
CA THR A 184 7.78 4.39 15.38
C THR A 184 7.63 3.70 16.73
N GLN A 185 8.73 3.14 17.24
CA GLN A 185 8.77 2.64 18.61
C GLN A 185 8.66 3.79 19.62
N PRO A 186 8.00 3.59 20.78
CA PRO A 186 7.36 2.35 21.26
C PRO A 186 5.87 2.24 20.91
N GLU A 187 5.36 3.07 20.00
CA GLU A 187 3.91 3.18 19.75
C GLU A 187 3.34 1.96 19.03
N LEU A 188 4.17 1.20 18.29
CA LEU A 188 3.70 -0.04 17.66
C LEU A 188 3.24 -1.06 18.69
N GLY A 189 3.99 -1.32 19.77
CA GLY A 189 3.60 -2.27 20.81
C GLY A 189 2.24 -1.95 21.42
N LYS A 190 1.97 -0.65 21.66
CA LYS A 190 0.65 -0.20 22.14
C LYS A 190 -0.47 -0.44 21.13
N ARG A 191 -0.20 -0.23 19.83
CA ARG A 191 -1.17 -0.45 18.74
C ARG A 191 -1.43 -1.94 18.53
N HIS A 192 -0.38 -2.75 18.54
CA HIS A 192 -0.45 -4.21 18.46
C HIS A 192 -1.20 -4.80 19.65
N ALA A 193 -0.90 -4.37 20.87
CA ALA A 193 -1.60 -4.82 22.07
C ALA A 193 -3.12 -4.55 22.00
N ARG A 194 -3.53 -3.41 21.43
CA ARG A 194 -4.95 -3.08 21.21
C ARG A 194 -5.59 -3.96 20.15
N LEU A 195 -4.90 -4.23 19.03
CA LEU A 195 -5.38 -5.18 18.01
C LEU A 195 -5.57 -6.60 18.61
N VAL A 196 -4.61 -7.08 19.41
CA VAL A 196 -4.71 -8.36 20.11
C VAL A 196 -5.85 -8.33 21.14
N GLY A 197 -6.02 -7.21 21.85
CA GLY A 197 -7.09 -6.98 22.81
C GLY A 197 -8.51 -7.06 22.23
N LEU A 198 -8.66 -6.94 20.90
CA LEU A 198 -9.95 -7.14 20.22
C LEU A 198 -10.52 -8.56 20.40
N ALA A 199 -9.68 -9.53 20.78
CA ALA A 199 -10.14 -10.86 21.17
C ALA A 199 -11.12 -10.83 22.36
N ALA A 200 -10.97 -9.88 23.30
CA ALA A 200 -11.91 -9.70 24.40
C ALA A 200 -13.31 -9.24 23.93
N TYR A 201 -13.39 -8.71 22.71
CA TYR A 201 -14.61 -8.27 22.04
C TYR A 201 -15.13 -9.30 21.02
N GLY A 202 -14.59 -10.52 21.06
CA GLY A 202 -14.95 -11.62 20.18
C GLY A 202 -14.28 -11.59 18.80
N VAL A 203 -13.36 -10.67 18.52
CA VAL A 203 -12.62 -10.67 17.25
C VAL A 203 -11.47 -11.67 17.34
N ARG A 204 -11.61 -12.82 16.69
CA ARG A 204 -10.54 -13.82 16.66
C ARG A 204 -9.34 -13.30 15.87
N PRO A 205 -8.10 -13.47 16.35
CA PRO A 205 -6.92 -13.11 15.57
C PRO A 205 -6.85 -13.99 14.31
N SER A 206 -6.95 -13.38 13.13
CA SER A 206 -6.75 -14.03 11.83
C SER A 206 -5.36 -13.71 11.26
N ASN A 207 -5.25 -13.73 9.94
CA ASN A 207 -4.12 -13.32 9.12
C ASN A 207 -3.76 -11.82 9.20
N TRP A 208 -4.46 -10.97 9.96
CA TRP A 208 -4.07 -9.55 10.03
C TRP A 208 -2.65 -9.32 10.59
N HIS A 209 -2.09 -10.25 11.37
CA HIS A 209 -0.68 -10.20 11.75
C HIS A 209 0.24 -10.37 10.53
N GLU A 210 -0.14 -11.23 9.59
CA GLU A 210 0.58 -11.42 8.34
C GLU A 210 0.46 -10.18 7.46
N GLU A 211 -0.73 -9.58 7.37
CA GLU A 211 -0.92 -8.30 6.66
C GLU A 211 -0.09 -7.17 7.28
N LEU A 212 -0.05 -7.07 8.61
CA LEU A 212 0.78 -6.10 9.31
C LEU A 212 2.26 -6.35 9.05
N ALA A 213 2.72 -7.60 9.11
CA ALA A 213 4.11 -7.96 8.81
C ALA A 213 4.49 -7.61 7.36
N GLN A 214 3.59 -7.87 6.40
CA GLN A 214 3.78 -7.50 5.00
C GLN A 214 3.88 -5.97 4.85
N VAL A 215 2.96 -5.22 5.47
CA VAL A 215 2.98 -3.74 5.43
C VAL A 215 4.26 -3.17 6.04
N LEU A 216 4.71 -3.69 7.19
CA LEU A 216 5.96 -3.25 7.83
C LEU A 216 7.18 -3.60 6.97
N ALA A 217 7.14 -4.72 6.25
CA ALA A 217 8.18 -5.07 5.29
C ALA A 217 8.18 -4.17 4.05
N ILE A 218 7.01 -3.88 3.48
CA ILE A 218 6.83 -2.99 2.32
C ILE A 218 7.29 -1.56 2.62
N SER A 219 7.07 -1.10 3.85
CA SER A 219 7.43 0.25 4.30
C SER A 219 8.86 0.36 4.84
N GLY A 220 9.57 -0.77 4.99
CA GLY A 220 10.95 -0.80 5.45
C GLY A 220 11.13 -0.55 6.94
N ASN A 221 10.06 -0.67 7.73
CA ASN A 221 10.11 -0.44 9.16
C ASN A 221 10.61 -1.69 9.90
N ALA A 222 11.92 -1.96 9.78
CA ALA A 222 12.58 -3.11 10.38
C ALA A 222 12.43 -3.15 11.91
N SER A 223 12.42 -1.99 12.57
CA SER A 223 12.25 -1.91 14.03
C SER A 223 10.88 -2.40 14.49
N ALA A 224 9.83 -1.96 13.81
CA ALA A 224 8.46 -2.36 14.08
C ALA A 224 8.23 -3.83 13.69
N LEU A 225 8.77 -4.25 12.54
CA LEU A 225 8.69 -5.65 12.12
C LEU A 225 9.36 -6.58 13.13
N ARG A 226 10.53 -6.19 13.68
CA ARG A 226 11.22 -6.98 14.71
C ARG A 226 10.34 -7.15 15.94
N GLU A 227 9.79 -6.06 16.46
CA GLU A 227 8.91 -6.07 17.62
C GLU A 227 7.69 -6.97 17.40
N LEU A 228 7.03 -6.86 16.23
CA LEU A 228 5.92 -7.74 15.87
C LEU A 228 6.34 -9.21 15.87
N LEU A 229 7.47 -9.54 15.23
CA LEU A 229 7.96 -10.92 15.14
C LEU A 229 8.37 -11.52 16.50
N ASP A 230 8.74 -10.68 17.48
CA ASP A 230 9.08 -11.12 18.84
C ASP A 230 7.88 -11.56 19.65
N VAL A 231 6.72 -10.94 19.42
CA VAL A 231 5.48 -11.21 20.19
C VAL A 231 4.47 -12.06 19.40
N TRP A 232 4.64 -12.19 18.09
CA TRP A 232 3.69 -12.89 17.23
C TRP A 232 3.80 -14.42 17.37
N VAL A 233 2.81 -14.99 18.05
CA VAL A 233 2.58 -16.45 18.07
C VAL A 233 1.98 -16.87 16.71
N GLN A 234 2.79 -17.56 15.91
CA GLN A 234 2.42 -17.91 14.54
C GLN A 234 1.36 -19.01 14.50
N PRO A 235 0.22 -18.80 13.80
CA PRO A 235 -0.76 -19.86 13.63
C PRO A 235 -0.23 -20.97 12.72
N VAL A 236 -0.71 -22.20 12.95
CA VAL A 236 -0.40 -23.36 12.10
C VAL A 236 -0.85 -23.05 10.67
N GLY A 237 0.05 -23.23 9.70
CA GLY A 237 -0.24 -22.98 8.29
C GLY A 237 -0.04 -21.53 7.81
N SER A 238 0.51 -20.63 8.64
CA SER A 238 0.82 -19.27 8.19
C SER A 238 1.81 -19.25 7.03
N THR A 239 1.55 -18.39 6.05
CA THR A 239 2.35 -18.24 4.83
C THR A 239 3.38 -17.14 4.91
N TRP A 240 3.46 -16.41 6.04
CA TRP A 240 4.28 -15.21 6.18
C TRP A 240 5.76 -15.43 5.83
N LYS A 241 6.32 -16.60 6.18
CA LYS A 241 7.71 -16.97 5.86
C LYS A 241 7.99 -17.04 4.35
N SER A 242 6.94 -17.18 3.55
CA SER A 242 7.01 -17.25 2.08
C SER A 242 6.56 -15.96 1.38
N THR A 243 5.82 -15.08 2.07
CA THR A 243 5.25 -13.85 1.48
C THR A 243 6.01 -12.60 1.91
N VAL A 244 6.28 -12.44 3.21
CA VAL A 244 6.91 -11.24 3.79
C VAL A 244 8.32 -10.98 3.22
N PRO A 245 9.20 -11.98 3.03
CA PRO A 245 10.52 -11.78 2.39
C PRO A 245 10.41 -11.19 0.98
N GLY A 246 9.50 -11.70 0.16
CA GLY A 246 9.27 -11.19 -1.19
C GLY A 246 8.84 -9.73 -1.19
N HIS A 247 7.97 -9.32 -0.26
CA HIS A 247 7.57 -7.91 -0.11
C HIS A 247 8.75 -7.01 0.28
N ALA A 248 9.58 -7.43 1.24
CA ALA A 248 10.78 -6.67 1.62
C ALA A 248 11.77 -6.51 0.46
N ALA A 249 11.95 -7.59 -0.33
CA ALA A 249 12.81 -7.59 -1.51
C ALA A 249 12.31 -6.64 -2.60
N CYS A 250 11.01 -6.72 -2.92
CA CYS A 250 10.35 -5.87 -3.89
C CYS A 250 10.44 -4.37 -3.54
N SER A 251 10.37 -4.03 -2.26
CA SER A 251 10.48 -2.65 -1.79
C SER A 251 11.93 -2.17 -1.58
N GLY A 252 12.92 -3.06 -1.70
CA GLY A 252 14.34 -2.72 -1.62
C GLY A 252 14.85 -2.30 -0.24
N HIS A 253 14.14 -2.64 0.84
CA HIS A 253 14.50 -2.24 2.20
C HIS A 253 15.49 -3.21 2.84
N VAL A 254 16.78 -3.06 2.54
CA VAL A 254 17.86 -3.94 3.01
C VAL A 254 17.85 -4.23 4.52
N PRO A 255 17.67 -3.25 5.44
CA PRO A 255 17.62 -3.53 6.88
C PRO A 255 16.49 -4.48 7.28
N THR A 256 15.35 -4.39 6.60
CA THR A 256 14.22 -5.32 6.79
C THR A 256 14.57 -6.71 6.26
N MET A 257 15.26 -6.77 5.12
CA MET A 257 15.70 -8.04 4.56
C MET A 257 16.76 -8.75 5.43
N GLU A 258 17.68 -7.99 6.04
CA GLU A 258 18.65 -8.52 6.99
C GLU A 258 17.99 -9.08 8.24
N LEU A 259 17.00 -8.37 8.80
CA LEU A 259 16.19 -8.86 9.91
C LEU A 259 15.48 -10.18 9.56
N LEU A 260 14.88 -10.26 8.37
CA LEU A 260 14.20 -11.49 7.94
C LEU A 260 15.18 -12.65 7.78
N ARG A 261 16.40 -12.38 7.30
CA ARG A 261 17.48 -13.39 7.23
C ARG A 261 17.95 -13.83 8.61
N GLU A 262 18.05 -12.90 9.56
CA GLU A 262 18.38 -13.20 10.97
C GLU A 262 17.35 -14.18 11.56
N ARG A 263 16.06 -13.98 11.27
CA ARG A 263 14.95 -14.77 11.85
C ARG A 263 14.67 -16.09 11.14
N LEU A 264 14.83 -16.12 9.82
CA LEU A 264 14.46 -17.26 8.97
C LEU A 264 15.69 -18.06 8.49
N GLY A 265 16.89 -17.56 8.74
CA GLY A 265 18.14 -18.19 8.33
C GLY A 265 18.50 -17.97 6.86
N SER A 266 19.43 -18.78 6.35
CA SER A 266 19.97 -18.68 4.98
C SER A 266 18.95 -18.92 3.87
N HIS A 267 17.78 -19.46 4.19
CA HIS A 267 16.73 -19.80 3.23
C HIS A 267 15.53 -18.84 3.31
N ALA A 268 15.72 -17.68 3.95
CA ALA A 268 14.69 -16.65 4.08
C ALA A 268 14.17 -16.15 2.73
N PHE A 269 15.03 -16.14 1.70
CA PHE A 269 14.73 -15.64 0.37
C PHE A 269 14.86 -16.74 -0.67
N LYS A 270 14.04 -16.63 -1.71
CA LYS A 270 13.98 -17.54 -2.85
C LYS A 270 14.31 -16.78 -4.13
N LEU A 271 14.65 -17.53 -5.17
CA LEU A 271 14.90 -16.93 -6.47
C LEU A 271 13.65 -16.25 -7.07
N ASP A 272 12.46 -16.70 -6.69
CA ASP A 272 11.18 -16.04 -7.01
C ASP A 272 11.11 -14.61 -6.46
N ASP A 273 11.69 -14.36 -5.28
CA ASP A 273 11.73 -13.01 -4.68
C ASP A 273 12.65 -12.09 -5.48
N ALA A 274 13.76 -12.62 -6.00
CA ALA A 274 14.66 -11.88 -6.89
C ALA A 274 13.97 -11.53 -8.21
N LEU A 275 13.23 -12.46 -8.81
CA LEU A 275 12.45 -12.19 -10.02
C LEU A 275 11.35 -11.16 -9.77
N ALA A 276 10.67 -11.23 -8.63
CA ALA A 276 9.65 -10.25 -8.25
C ALA A 276 10.27 -8.84 -8.07
N ALA A 277 11.42 -8.75 -7.40
CA ALA A 277 12.15 -7.49 -7.25
C ALA A 277 12.64 -6.92 -8.59
N ALA A 278 13.08 -7.77 -9.52
CA ALA A 278 13.54 -7.35 -10.86
C ALA A 278 12.43 -6.70 -11.70
N ARG A 279 11.17 -7.10 -11.50
CA ARG A 279 10.01 -6.53 -12.22
C ARG A 279 9.58 -5.15 -11.73
N LEU A 280 10.15 -4.67 -10.62
CA LEU A 280 9.73 -3.43 -9.98
C LEU A 280 10.90 -2.44 -9.95
N PHE A 281 10.70 -1.26 -10.51
CA PHE A 281 11.74 -0.23 -10.63
C PHE A 281 12.38 0.16 -9.28
N TYR A 282 11.60 0.16 -8.20
CA TYR A 282 12.08 0.46 -6.84
C TYR A 282 12.72 -0.73 -6.12
N GLY A 283 12.70 -1.92 -6.72
CA GLY A 283 13.27 -3.15 -6.15
C GLY A 283 14.78 -3.31 -6.35
N THR A 284 15.47 -2.34 -6.97
CA THR A 284 16.89 -2.48 -7.34
C THR A 284 17.82 -2.72 -6.14
N ALA A 285 17.61 -2.01 -5.02
CA ALA A 285 18.40 -2.22 -3.80
C ALA A 285 18.19 -3.63 -3.22
N GLY A 286 16.95 -4.12 -3.24
CA GLY A 286 16.62 -5.47 -2.79
C GLY A 286 17.23 -6.52 -3.71
N LEU A 287 17.13 -6.31 -5.03
CA LEU A 287 17.74 -7.21 -6.00
C LEU A 287 19.26 -7.25 -5.88
N ARG A 288 19.95 -6.11 -5.68
CA ARG A 288 21.39 -6.07 -5.40
C ARG A 288 21.74 -6.91 -4.18
N TYR A 289 21.04 -6.69 -3.08
CA TYR A 289 21.24 -7.47 -1.85
C TYR A 289 21.05 -8.98 -2.12
N LEU A 290 19.97 -9.38 -2.79
CA LEU A 290 19.73 -10.78 -3.15
C LEU A 290 20.83 -11.32 -4.07
N ALA A 291 21.31 -10.53 -5.04
CA ALA A 291 22.38 -10.90 -5.95
C ALA A 291 23.75 -11.05 -5.26
N GLU A 292 23.91 -10.62 -4.02
CA GLU A 292 25.11 -10.88 -3.20
C GLU A 292 24.97 -12.11 -2.26
N LEU A 293 23.75 -12.57 -1.97
CA LEU A 293 23.50 -13.70 -1.06
C LEU A 293 23.95 -15.08 -1.60
N LYS A 294 24.86 -15.78 -0.93
CA LYS A 294 25.14 -17.19 -1.29
C LYS A 294 23.93 -18.08 -0.97
N GLY A 295 23.60 -19.01 -1.88
CA GLY A 295 22.65 -20.10 -1.59
C GLY A 295 21.17 -19.70 -1.50
N LEU A 296 20.71 -18.77 -2.33
CA LEU A 296 19.27 -18.54 -2.53
C LEU A 296 18.58 -19.87 -2.84
N SER A 297 17.54 -20.19 -2.06
CA SER A 297 16.82 -21.45 -2.24
C SER A 297 16.11 -21.43 -3.59
N ALA A 298 16.16 -22.55 -4.31
CA ALA A 298 15.21 -22.79 -5.39
C ALA A 298 13.78 -22.75 -4.81
N ALA A 299 12.81 -22.31 -5.60
CA ALA A 299 11.42 -22.29 -5.16
C ALA A 299 10.96 -23.70 -4.74
N ASP A 300 10.29 -23.82 -3.59
CA ASP A 300 9.81 -25.10 -3.06
C ASP A 300 8.80 -25.80 -4.01
N THR A 301 8.17 -25.02 -4.89
CA THR A 301 7.31 -25.51 -5.98
C THR A 301 7.24 -24.44 -7.08
N PRO A 302 7.54 -24.76 -8.35
CA PRO A 302 7.41 -23.79 -9.45
C PRO A 302 5.92 -23.48 -9.67
N ARG A 303 5.49 -22.27 -9.29
CA ARG A 303 4.09 -21.80 -9.46
C ARG A 303 3.59 -21.81 -10.93
N ARG A 304 4.47 -22.01 -11.92
CA ARG A 304 4.15 -22.02 -13.37
C ARG A 304 4.91 -23.05 -14.21
N GLY A 305 5.45 -24.11 -13.62
CA GLY A 305 6.06 -25.22 -14.39
C GLY A 305 7.45 -24.95 -15.00
N THR A 306 7.99 -23.75 -14.88
CA THR A 306 9.41 -23.46 -15.15
C THR A 306 10.10 -22.98 -13.87
N ALA A 307 11.24 -23.58 -13.56
CA ALA A 307 12.09 -23.09 -12.48
C ALA A 307 12.58 -21.68 -12.84
N VAL A 308 12.43 -20.72 -11.93
CA VAL A 308 13.02 -19.39 -12.11
C VAL A 308 14.54 -19.55 -12.18
N THR A 309 15.18 -18.81 -13.09
CA THR A 309 16.64 -18.81 -13.28
C THR A 309 17.16 -17.38 -13.17
N TRP A 310 18.46 -17.23 -12.91
CA TRP A 310 19.11 -15.92 -12.94
C TRP A 310 19.06 -15.24 -14.31
N ASN A 311 18.95 -16.01 -15.40
CA ASN A 311 18.71 -15.46 -16.74
C ASN A 311 17.36 -14.74 -16.79
N ALA A 312 16.30 -15.34 -16.23
CA ALA A 312 14.99 -14.68 -16.17
C ALA A 312 15.04 -13.41 -15.30
N VAL A 313 15.76 -13.44 -14.17
CA VAL A 313 15.94 -12.27 -13.30
C VAL A 313 16.70 -11.15 -14.04
N PHE A 314 17.76 -11.50 -14.78
CA PHE A 314 18.52 -10.56 -15.60
C PHE A 314 17.65 -9.91 -16.67
N SER A 315 16.92 -10.71 -17.46
CA SER A 315 16.07 -10.19 -18.54
C SER A 315 15.00 -9.24 -18.01
N GLU A 316 14.37 -9.54 -16.86
CA GLU A 316 13.40 -8.62 -16.27
C GLU A 316 14.05 -7.33 -15.75
N ALA A 317 15.20 -7.43 -15.07
CA ALA A 317 15.91 -6.25 -14.58
C ALA A 317 16.34 -5.35 -15.74
N ALA A 318 16.87 -5.93 -16.82
CA ALA A 318 17.27 -5.23 -18.02
C ALA A 318 16.09 -4.51 -18.69
N ARG A 319 14.96 -5.19 -18.88
CA ARG A 319 13.74 -4.61 -19.46
C ARG A 319 13.17 -3.46 -18.63
N CYS A 320 13.31 -3.54 -17.30
CA CYS A 320 12.92 -2.47 -16.39
C CYS A 320 13.93 -1.31 -16.31
N GLY A 321 15.00 -1.33 -17.11
CA GLY A 321 15.98 -0.25 -17.18
C GLY A 321 16.98 -0.25 -16.01
N ALA A 322 17.35 -1.42 -15.49
CA ALA A 322 18.42 -1.54 -14.50
C ALA A 322 19.74 -0.93 -15.01
N ASP A 323 20.48 -0.29 -14.11
CA ASP A 323 21.81 0.23 -14.41
C ASP A 323 22.85 -0.87 -14.68
N VAL A 324 23.93 -0.47 -15.33
CA VAL A 324 25.04 -1.36 -15.74
C VAL A 324 25.64 -2.10 -14.55
N GLU A 325 25.78 -1.45 -13.40
CA GLU A 325 26.37 -2.07 -12.21
C GLU A 325 25.53 -3.26 -11.72
N LEU A 326 24.21 -3.11 -11.67
CA LEU A 326 23.30 -4.19 -11.30
C LEU A 326 23.31 -5.32 -12.34
N LEU A 327 23.29 -5.01 -13.63
CA LEU A 327 23.35 -6.03 -14.67
C LEU A 327 24.68 -6.81 -14.65
N ARG A 328 25.80 -6.11 -14.42
CA ARG A 328 27.12 -6.73 -14.20
C ARG A 328 27.12 -7.63 -12.98
N LEU A 329 26.54 -7.18 -11.87
CA LEU A 329 26.44 -7.98 -10.66
C LEU A 329 25.72 -9.31 -10.94
N LEU A 330 24.59 -9.27 -11.65
CA LEU A 330 23.83 -10.48 -12.03
C LEU A 330 24.62 -11.38 -12.98
N HIS A 331 25.28 -10.80 -13.98
CA HIS A 331 26.10 -11.55 -14.94
C HIS A 331 27.31 -12.20 -14.25
N GLU A 332 28.16 -11.41 -13.62
CA GLU A 332 29.45 -11.83 -13.08
C GLU A 332 29.32 -12.69 -11.81
N ARG A 333 28.37 -12.38 -10.91
CA ARG A 333 28.22 -13.13 -9.64
C ARG A 333 27.25 -14.30 -9.72
N ARG A 334 26.27 -14.26 -10.64
CA ARG A 334 25.23 -15.30 -10.74
C ARG A 334 25.29 -16.11 -12.02
N GLY A 335 26.17 -15.74 -12.95
CA GLY A 335 26.29 -16.42 -14.24
C GLY A 335 25.06 -16.21 -15.11
N ALA A 336 24.32 -15.11 -14.91
CA ALA A 336 23.19 -14.80 -15.78
C ALA A 336 23.69 -14.49 -17.19
N ALA A 337 23.09 -15.12 -18.21
CA ALA A 337 23.40 -14.81 -19.60
C ALA A 337 22.93 -13.39 -19.94
N VAL A 338 23.72 -12.67 -20.75
CA VAL A 338 23.35 -11.34 -21.24
C VAL A 338 22.23 -11.49 -22.28
N ASP A 339 21.06 -10.92 -21.96
CA ASP A 339 19.92 -10.81 -22.86
C ASP A 339 19.91 -9.40 -23.49
N LEU A 340 20.59 -9.26 -24.64
CA LEU A 340 20.75 -7.97 -25.32
C LEU A 340 19.41 -7.33 -25.70
N LYS A 341 18.43 -8.15 -26.13
CA LYS A 341 17.10 -7.66 -26.46
C LYS A 341 16.42 -7.02 -25.25
N ALA A 342 16.49 -7.66 -24.09
CA ALA A 342 15.92 -7.10 -22.88
C ALA A 342 16.62 -5.79 -22.45
N VAL A 343 17.93 -5.68 -22.67
CA VAL A 343 18.70 -4.45 -22.38
C VAL A 343 18.26 -3.30 -23.29
N GLU A 344 18.05 -3.58 -24.59
CA GLU A 344 17.50 -2.60 -25.53
C GLU A 344 16.09 -2.15 -25.17
N GLU A 345 15.22 -3.09 -24.78
CA GLU A 345 13.86 -2.79 -24.30
C GLU A 345 13.87 -1.85 -23.08
N GLY A 346 14.93 -1.90 -22.26
CA GLY A 346 15.14 -1.00 -21.12
C GLY A 346 15.62 0.41 -21.50
N GLY A 347 16.07 0.62 -22.74
CA GLY A 347 16.36 1.96 -23.31
C GLY A 347 17.64 2.66 -22.81
N SER A 348 18.52 1.97 -22.09
CA SER A 348 19.79 2.55 -21.61
C SER A 348 20.94 2.29 -22.60
N VAL A 349 21.47 3.36 -23.20
CA VAL A 349 22.61 3.30 -24.13
C VAL A 349 23.83 2.66 -23.46
N GLU A 350 24.15 3.09 -22.24
CA GLU A 350 25.31 2.59 -21.49
C GLU A 350 25.18 1.09 -21.20
N ALA A 351 23.96 0.62 -20.89
CA ALA A 351 23.69 -0.80 -20.68
C ALA A 351 23.81 -1.59 -21.99
N ALA A 352 23.32 -1.05 -23.11
CA ALA A 352 23.44 -1.69 -24.41
C ALA A 352 24.90 -1.82 -24.87
N GLU A 353 25.70 -0.77 -24.70
CA GLU A 353 27.14 -0.78 -24.99
C GLU A 353 27.89 -1.80 -24.15
N TRP A 354 27.62 -1.84 -22.85
CA TRP A 354 28.20 -2.85 -21.95
C TRP A 354 27.79 -4.27 -22.35
N ALA A 355 26.50 -4.51 -22.63
CA ALA A 355 25.97 -5.82 -22.99
C ALA A 355 26.58 -6.34 -24.30
N ALA A 356 26.68 -5.48 -25.31
CA ALA A 356 27.36 -5.78 -26.58
C ALA A 356 28.83 -6.14 -26.34
N GLY A 357 29.55 -5.33 -25.56
CA GLY A 357 30.95 -5.60 -25.21
C GLY A 357 31.14 -6.93 -24.47
N ALA A 358 30.26 -7.25 -23.52
CA ALA A 358 30.30 -8.51 -22.77
C ALA A 358 30.06 -9.73 -23.69
N LEU A 359 29.13 -9.64 -24.64
CA LEU A 359 28.87 -10.70 -25.62
C LEU A 359 30.06 -10.90 -26.58
N LEU A 360 30.67 -9.83 -27.06
CA LEU A 360 31.88 -9.91 -27.90
C LEU A 360 33.03 -10.57 -27.15
N GLN A 361 33.27 -10.17 -25.89
CA GLN A 361 34.31 -10.78 -25.06
C GLN A 361 34.05 -12.28 -24.85
N ALA A 362 32.80 -12.67 -24.59
CA ALA A 362 32.43 -14.07 -24.44
C ALA A 362 32.59 -14.87 -25.74
N ALA A 363 32.29 -14.26 -26.90
CA ALA A 363 32.50 -14.88 -28.21
C ALA A 363 34.00 -15.07 -28.52
N VAL A 364 34.85 -14.07 -28.24
CA VAL A 364 36.31 -14.17 -28.39
C VAL A 364 36.89 -15.24 -27.45
N ALA A 365 36.35 -15.39 -26.25
CA ALA A 365 36.73 -16.43 -25.31
C ALA A 365 36.20 -17.84 -25.68
N GLY A 366 35.40 -17.97 -26.75
CA GLY A 366 34.76 -19.22 -27.16
C GLY A 366 33.66 -19.71 -26.21
N GLN A 367 33.11 -18.81 -25.38
CA GLN A 367 32.15 -19.10 -24.32
C GLN A 367 30.70 -18.76 -24.71
N ALA A 368 30.50 -17.99 -25.78
CA ALA A 368 29.17 -17.63 -26.31
C ALA A 368 29.15 -17.66 -27.85
N VAL A 369 27.94 -17.76 -28.40
CA VAL A 369 27.72 -17.58 -29.84
C VAL A 369 27.77 -16.08 -30.14
N ALA A 370 28.43 -15.71 -31.23
CA ALA A 370 28.46 -14.32 -31.69
C ALA A 370 27.02 -13.76 -31.86
N PRO A 371 26.79 -12.46 -31.65
CA PRO A 371 25.47 -11.85 -31.81
C PRO A 371 24.89 -12.12 -33.19
N THR A 372 23.60 -12.44 -33.26
CA THR A 372 22.95 -12.70 -34.56
C THR A 372 22.73 -11.40 -35.33
N PRO A 373 22.63 -11.43 -36.67
CA PRO A 373 22.31 -10.24 -37.47
C PRO A 373 21.01 -9.55 -37.03
N GLU A 374 20.01 -10.33 -36.59
CA GLU A 374 18.75 -9.82 -36.04
C GLU A 374 18.94 -9.03 -34.74
N GLN A 375 19.90 -9.43 -33.89
CA GLN A 375 20.25 -8.69 -32.68
C GLN A 375 20.97 -7.38 -33.04
N VAL A 376 21.90 -7.41 -34.00
CA VAL A 376 22.59 -6.20 -34.48
C VAL A 376 21.60 -5.20 -35.10
N GLU A 377 20.63 -5.68 -35.86
CA GLU A 377 19.57 -4.86 -36.46
C GLU A 377 18.64 -4.25 -35.38
N ALA A 378 18.29 -5.02 -34.34
CA ALA A 378 17.50 -4.52 -33.21
C ALA A 378 18.22 -3.37 -32.45
N VAL A 379 19.53 -3.52 -32.17
CA VAL A 379 20.39 -2.45 -31.61
C VAL A 379 20.32 -1.18 -32.48
N ALA A 380 20.42 -1.33 -33.80
CA ALA A 380 20.38 -0.21 -34.73
C ALA A 380 19.01 0.49 -34.77
N ILE A 381 17.91 -0.28 -34.78
CA ILE A 381 16.52 0.23 -34.79
C ILE A 381 16.19 0.97 -33.48
N ALA A 382 16.72 0.51 -32.35
CA ALA A 382 16.55 1.17 -31.05
C ALA A 382 17.29 2.53 -30.96
N GLY A 383 18.05 2.92 -31.99
CA GLY A 383 18.78 4.19 -32.06
C GLY A 383 20.22 4.10 -31.53
N HIS A 384 20.73 2.90 -31.26
CA HIS A 384 22.08 2.66 -30.75
C HIS A 384 23.07 2.31 -31.88
N LEU A 385 23.10 3.14 -32.93
CA LEU A 385 23.90 2.88 -34.15
C LEU A 385 25.39 2.66 -33.90
N ALA A 386 25.99 3.38 -32.93
CA ALA A 386 27.40 3.20 -32.58
C ALA A 386 27.67 1.78 -32.02
N THR A 387 26.78 1.29 -31.15
CA THR A 387 26.85 -0.05 -30.59
C THR A 387 26.66 -1.12 -31.67
N ALA A 388 25.72 -0.92 -32.60
CA ALA A 388 25.50 -1.85 -33.71
C ALA A 388 26.74 -1.98 -34.61
N VAL A 389 27.41 -0.86 -34.92
CA VAL A 389 28.66 -0.85 -35.70
C VAL A 389 29.76 -1.61 -34.98
N SER A 390 29.93 -1.40 -33.66
CA SER A 390 30.96 -2.10 -32.88
C SER A 390 30.75 -3.61 -32.72
N ILE A 391 29.52 -4.11 -32.94
CA ILE A 391 29.26 -5.57 -32.95
C ILE A 391 29.66 -6.21 -34.28
N THR A 392 29.64 -5.44 -35.37
CA THR A 392 29.93 -5.94 -36.74
C THR A 392 31.40 -5.90 -37.14
N GLU A 393 32.22 -5.14 -36.42
CA GLU A 393 33.68 -5.08 -36.58
C GLU A 393 34.38 -6.15 -35.74
#